data_AF-A0A7V8Y4F4-F1
#
_entry.id   AF-A0A7V8Y4F4-F1
#
_cell.length_a   1.000
_cell.length_b   1.000
_cell.length_c   1.000
_cell.angle_alpha   90.00
_cell.angle_beta   90.00
_cell.angle_gamma   90.00
#
_symmetry.space_group_name_H-M   'P 1'
#
loop_
_entity.id
_entity.type
_entity.pdbx_description
1 polymer ?
#
loop_
_entity_poly.entity_id
_entity_poly.type
_entity_poly.pdbx_seq_one_letter_code
_entity_poly.pdbx_strand_id
1 'polypeptide(L)'
;MAESDDPVIVGGWSMSAYRRLSPWKRFTAALPMRTALTGVGLVWLLGCVWSFEEQTNFAAAKGFTLPWLLPLVIDGLAAAMAGVAYAASLDARPAIPARIATALAVAASATSNGVWASERAGADIATIALAVGIPVAANVAFEVLLSEMRRQIQRRRGQRPPVAIPYPRFVRIVLSPFKTFFAWR
;
A
#
# COMPACT_ATOMS: atom_id res chain seq x y z
N MET A 1 -17.80 12.05 50.18
CA MET A 1 -17.93 11.42 48.85
C MET A 1 -16.52 11.17 48.36
N ALA A 2 -16.03 9.94 48.48
CA ALA A 2 -14.72 9.56 47.98
C ALA A 2 -14.87 9.25 46.49
N GLU A 3 -14.15 10.03 45.67
CA GLU A 3 -14.03 9.86 44.23
C GLU A 3 -13.24 8.57 43.99
N SER A 4 -13.93 7.51 43.55
CA SER A 4 -13.30 6.24 43.20
C SER A 4 -12.56 6.42 41.88
N ASP A 5 -11.22 6.53 41.98
CA ASP A 5 -10.27 6.43 40.87
C ASP A 5 -10.32 5.01 40.26
N ASP A 6 -11.43 4.67 39.62
CA ASP A 6 -11.52 3.42 38.86
C ASP A 6 -10.68 3.58 37.58
N PRO A 7 -9.64 2.75 37.41
CA PRO A 7 -8.81 2.82 36.22
C PRO A 7 -9.67 2.47 35.01
N VAL A 8 -9.75 3.38 34.04
CA VAL A 8 -10.40 3.13 32.76
C VAL A 8 -9.67 1.97 32.07
N ILE A 9 -10.20 0.76 32.18
CA ILE A 9 -9.66 -0.44 31.53
C ILE A 9 -10.04 -0.39 30.05
N VAL A 10 -9.18 0.21 29.24
CA VAL A 10 -9.26 0.11 27.78
C VAL A 10 -8.48 -1.12 27.33
N GLY A 11 -9.18 -2.22 27.02
CA GLY A 11 -8.60 -3.34 26.26
C GLY A 11 -7.45 -4.11 26.94
N GLY A 12 -7.53 -4.35 28.24
CA GLY A 12 -6.66 -5.29 28.95
C GLY A 12 -5.20 -4.86 29.16
N TRP A 13 -4.80 -3.66 28.72
CA TRP A 13 -3.49 -3.09 29.04
C TRP A 13 -3.62 -1.64 29.49
N SER A 14 -3.41 -1.39 30.78
CA SER A 14 -3.25 -0.02 31.31
C SER A 14 -2.10 0.68 30.57
N MET A 15 -2.27 1.93 30.11
CA MET A 15 -1.17 2.73 29.56
C MET A 15 0.04 2.82 30.51
N SER A 16 -0.19 2.67 31.82
CA SER A 16 0.85 2.60 32.85
C SER A 16 1.73 1.33 32.75
N ALA A 17 1.23 0.24 32.16
CA ALA A 17 1.98 -0.99 31.93
C ALA A 17 2.89 -0.90 30.70
N TYR A 18 2.46 -0.19 29.64
CA TYR A 18 3.28 0.04 28.45
C TYR A 18 4.45 0.99 28.74
N ARG A 19 4.24 2.01 29.60
CA ARG A 19 5.32 2.89 30.11
C ARG A 19 6.37 2.15 30.95
N ARG A 20 6.02 0.99 31.53
CA ARG A 20 6.92 0.13 32.31
C ARG A 20 7.68 -0.93 31.50
N LEU A 21 7.38 -1.08 30.21
CA LEU A 21 8.20 -1.93 29.32
C LEU A 21 9.58 -1.31 29.10
N SER A 22 10.63 -2.12 29.30
CA SER A 22 12.00 -1.71 29.00
C SER A 22 12.12 -1.18 27.56
N PRO A 23 13.03 -0.22 27.29
CA PRO A 23 13.30 0.29 25.95
C PRO A 23 13.54 -0.83 24.92
N TRP A 24 14.21 -1.91 25.35
CA TRP A 24 14.46 -3.11 24.56
C TRP A 24 13.20 -3.84 24.10
N LYS A 25 12.21 -4.04 24.99
CA LYS A 25 10.93 -4.68 24.63
C LYS A 25 10.11 -3.82 23.65
N ARG A 26 10.23 -2.48 23.73
CA ARG A 26 9.58 -1.58 22.76
C ARG A 26 10.26 -1.61 21.40
N PHE A 27 11.60 -1.69 21.39
CA PHE A 27 12.38 -1.80 20.17
C PHE A 27 12.07 -3.10 19.43
N THR A 28 12.09 -4.23 20.13
CA THR A 28 11.82 -5.55 19.51
C THR A 28 10.38 -5.68 19.03
N ALA A 29 9.40 -5.09 19.72
CA ALA A 29 8.00 -5.06 19.27
C ALA A 29 7.80 -4.23 17.98
N ALA A 30 8.70 -3.31 17.65
CA ALA A 30 8.64 -2.49 16.43
C ALA A 30 9.44 -3.06 15.26
N LEU A 31 10.37 -4.00 15.51
CA LEU A 31 11.24 -4.58 14.48
C LEU A 31 10.48 -5.24 13.30
N PRO A 32 9.42 -6.05 13.51
CA PRO A 32 8.74 -6.73 12.40
C PRO A 32 8.10 -5.76 11.40
N MET A 33 7.47 -4.69 11.89
CA MET A 33 6.84 -3.69 11.03
C MET A 33 7.89 -2.84 10.30
N ARG A 34 8.99 -2.47 10.98
CA ARG A 34 10.08 -1.72 10.36
C ARG A 34 10.78 -2.52 9.27
N THR A 35 11.11 -3.78 9.56
CA THR A 35 11.74 -4.69 8.58
C THR A 35 10.83 -4.95 7.38
N ALA A 36 9.52 -5.12 7.60
CA ALA A 36 8.55 -5.23 6.51
C ALA A 36 8.46 -3.95 5.66
N LEU A 37 8.42 -2.77 6.28
CA LEU A 37 8.44 -1.47 5.57
C LEU A 37 9.71 -1.28 4.76
N THR A 38 10.87 -1.57 5.34
CA THR A 38 12.15 -1.49 4.63
C THR A 38 12.20 -2.50 3.49
N GLY A 39 11.76 -3.74 3.72
CA GLY A 39 11.72 -4.78 2.69
C GLY A 39 10.82 -4.39 1.50
N VAL A 40 9.58 -3.96 1.78
CA VAL A 40 8.66 -3.49 0.73
C VAL A 40 9.21 -2.26 0.02
N GLY A 41 9.80 -1.31 0.75
CA GLY A 41 10.43 -0.12 0.18
C GLY A 41 11.59 -0.45 -0.74
N LEU A 42 12.45 -1.40 -0.36
CA LEU A 42 13.56 -1.87 -1.20
C LEU A 42 13.07 -2.57 -2.47
N VAL A 43 12.05 -3.43 -2.37
CA VAL A 43 11.44 -4.08 -3.54
C VAL A 43 10.85 -3.05 -4.49
N TRP A 44 10.18 -2.02 -3.95
CA TRP A 44 9.67 -0.90 -4.76
C TRP A 44 10.80 -0.14 -5.44
N LEU A 45 11.87 0.23 -4.72
CA LEU A 45 12.99 0.96 -5.31
C LEU A 45 13.67 0.18 -6.45
N LEU A 46 13.93 -1.11 -6.24
CA LEU A 46 14.50 -1.98 -7.27
C LEU A 46 13.55 -2.12 -8.46
N GLY A 47 12.25 -2.27 -8.20
CA GLY A 47 11.21 -2.30 -9.22
C GLY A 47 11.10 -1.00 -10.01
N CYS A 48 11.24 0.16 -9.35
CA CYS A 48 11.22 1.47 -10.00
C CYS A 48 12.42 1.65 -10.92
N VAL A 49 13.62 1.20 -10.55
CA VAL A 49 14.80 1.28 -11.43
C VAL A 49 14.58 0.46 -12.70
N TRP A 50 14.10 -0.77 -12.54
CA TRP A 50 13.81 -1.63 -13.68
C TRP A 50 12.65 -1.10 -14.55
N SER A 51 11.55 -0.67 -13.93
CA SER A 51 10.40 -0.07 -14.60
C SER A 51 10.77 1.21 -15.35
N PHE A 52 11.65 2.02 -14.79
CA PHE A 52 12.13 3.25 -15.43
C PHE A 52 12.82 2.95 -16.76
N GLU A 53 13.70 1.95 -16.81
CA GLU A 53 14.39 1.55 -18.02
C GLU A 53 13.41 1.00 -19.07
N GLU A 54 12.51 0.09 -18.67
CA GLU A 54 11.53 -0.52 -19.58
C GLU A 54 10.55 0.51 -20.14
N GLN A 55 10.00 1.40 -19.32
CA GLN A 55 9.08 2.44 -19.78
C GLN A 55 9.77 3.51 -20.61
N THR A 56 11.04 3.82 -20.34
CA THR A 56 11.80 4.75 -21.16
C THR A 56 12.02 4.15 -22.56
N ASN A 57 12.41 2.88 -22.64
CA ASN A 57 12.59 2.18 -23.90
C ASN A 57 11.26 2.06 -24.67
N PHE A 58 10.17 1.73 -23.98
CA PHE A 58 8.82 1.74 -24.53
C PHE A 58 8.45 3.12 -25.12
N ALA A 59 8.61 4.18 -24.33
CA ALA A 59 8.28 5.54 -24.77
C ALA A 59 9.12 5.98 -25.97
N ALA A 60 10.42 5.63 -25.97
CA ALA A 60 11.32 5.89 -27.09
C ALA A 60 10.87 5.15 -28.35
N ALA A 61 10.50 3.88 -28.24
CA ALA A 61 9.99 3.09 -29.35
C ALA A 61 8.65 3.62 -29.90
N LYS A 62 7.83 4.27 -29.07
CA LYS A 62 6.59 4.95 -29.50
C LYS A 62 6.80 6.39 -29.99
N GLY A 63 8.04 6.86 -30.08
CA GLY A 63 8.38 8.16 -30.66
C GLY A 63 8.21 9.36 -29.71
N PHE A 64 8.21 9.14 -28.40
CA PHE A 64 8.17 10.24 -27.43
C PHE A 64 9.47 11.06 -27.51
N THR A 65 9.36 12.38 -27.56
CA THR A 65 10.51 13.30 -27.57
C THR A 65 11.29 13.30 -26.27
N LEU A 66 10.61 13.06 -25.14
CA LEU A 66 11.19 12.97 -23.80
C LEU A 66 10.75 11.64 -23.14
N PRO A 67 11.34 10.51 -23.52
CA PRO A 67 10.84 9.18 -23.15
C PRO A 67 10.92 8.90 -21.65
N TRP A 68 11.92 9.47 -20.96
CA TRP A 68 12.11 9.36 -19.51
C TRP A 68 11.01 10.07 -18.70
N LEU A 69 10.20 10.93 -19.31
CA LEU A 69 9.12 11.64 -18.62
C LEU A 69 7.94 10.71 -18.31
N LEU A 70 7.73 9.69 -19.13
CA LEU A 70 6.66 8.71 -18.94
C LEU A 70 6.78 7.97 -17.58
N PRO A 71 7.92 7.31 -17.27
CA PRO A 71 8.08 6.67 -15.96
C PRO A 71 8.11 7.68 -14.81
N LEU A 72 8.68 8.88 -14.98
CA LEU A 72 8.65 9.90 -13.92
C LEU A 72 7.22 10.30 -13.55
N VAL A 73 6.32 10.43 -14.51
CA VAL A 73 4.93 10.80 -14.24
C VAL A 73 4.17 9.63 -13.62
N ILE A 74 4.27 8.43 -14.20
CA ILE A 74 3.50 7.26 -13.74
C ILE A 74 4.02 6.78 -12.38
N ASP A 75 5.30 6.45 -12.29
CA ASP A 75 5.89 5.88 -11.08
C ASP A 75 6.08 6.97 -10.01
N GLY A 76 6.33 8.22 -10.40
CA GLY A 76 6.36 9.36 -9.48
C GLY A 76 5.00 9.67 -8.85
N LEU A 77 3.90 9.57 -9.62
CA LEU A 77 2.55 9.69 -9.08
C LEU A 77 2.24 8.54 -8.11
N ALA A 78 2.59 7.30 -8.46
CA ALA A 78 2.43 6.16 -7.58
C ALA A 78 3.15 6.36 -6.24
N ALA A 79 4.42 6.79 -6.29
CA ALA A 79 5.24 7.06 -5.10
C ALA A 79 4.69 8.22 -4.25
N ALA A 80 4.28 9.33 -4.87
CA ALA A 80 3.71 10.46 -4.16
C ALA A 80 2.41 10.07 -3.43
N MET A 81 1.52 9.36 -4.11
CA MET A 81 0.25 8.91 -3.53
C MET A 81 0.44 7.83 -2.46
N ALA A 82 1.42 6.94 -2.64
CA ALA A 82 1.82 5.97 -1.62
C ALA A 82 2.34 6.67 -0.35
N GLY A 83 3.12 7.74 -0.51
CA GLY A 83 3.56 8.61 0.59
C GLY A 83 2.39 9.27 1.34
N VAL A 84 1.39 9.80 0.61
CA VAL A 84 0.16 10.35 1.21
C VAL A 84 -0.62 9.27 1.97
N ALA A 85 -0.78 8.07 1.38
CA ALA A 85 -1.46 6.95 2.01
C ALA A 85 -0.72 6.46 3.27
N TYR A 86 0.61 6.45 3.24
CA TYR A 86 1.46 6.14 4.39
C TYR A 86 1.29 7.16 5.51
N ALA A 87 1.40 8.46 5.21
CA ALA A 87 1.21 9.54 6.17
C ALA A 87 -0.18 9.48 6.83
N ALA A 88 -1.24 9.28 6.04
CA ALA A 88 -2.59 9.12 6.57
C ALA A 88 -2.75 7.85 7.44
N SER A 89 -2.05 6.77 7.10
CA SER A 89 -2.05 5.54 7.90
C SER A 89 -1.39 5.74 9.26
N LEU A 90 -0.37 6.62 9.37
CA LEU A 90 0.21 7.05 10.64
C LEU A 90 -0.83 7.77 11.54
N ASP A 91 -1.79 8.45 10.91
CA ASP A 91 -2.93 9.09 11.59
C ASP A 91 -4.14 8.18 11.78
N ALA A 92 -4.00 6.87 11.49
CA ALA A 92 -5.09 5.88 11.50
C ALA A 92 -6.24 6.15 10.50
N ARG A 93 -6.01 7.01 9.51
CA ARG A 93 -6.97 7.36 8.45
C ARG A 93 -6.82 6.41 7.25
N PRO A 94 -7.91 6.12 6.52
CA PRO A 94 -7.89 5.14 5.43
C PRO A 94 -7.29 5.64 4.09
N ALA A 95 -7.18 6.96 3.87
CA ALA A 95 -6.68 7.59 2.63
C ALA A 95 -7.10 6.91 1.32
N ILE A 96 -8.40 6.61 1.20
CA ILE A 96 -8.97 5.88 0.05
C ILE A 96 -8.60 6.54 -1.30
N PRO A 97 -8.71 7.88 -1.47
CA PRO A 97 -8.37 8.50 -2.76
C PRO A 97 -6.91 8.28 -3.16
N ALA A 98 -5.98 8.42 -2.22
CA ALA A 98 -4.55 8.23 -2.47
C ALA A 98 -4.24 6.77 -2.82
N ARG A 99 -4.85 5.80 -2.12
CA ARG A 99 -4.69 4.36 -2.41
C ARG A 99 -5.22 3.99 -3.80
N ILE A 100 -6.38 4.53 -4.18
CA ILE A 100 -6.93 4.35 -5.54
C ILE A 100 -5.98 4.96 -6.58
N ALA A 101 -5.48 6.17 -6.35
CA ALA A 101 -4.55 6.82 -7.26
C ALA A 101 -3.23 6.02 -7.41
N THR A 102 -2.68 5.50 -6.31
CA THR A 102 -1.52 4.58 -6.35
C THR A 102 -1.83 3.33 -7.16
N ALA A 103 -2.98 2.68 -6.92
CA ALA A 103 -3.36 1.47 -7.63
C ALA A 103 -3.53 1.70 -9.14
N LEU A 104 -4.11 2.84 -9.54
CA LEU A 104 -4.25 3.23 -10.95
C LEU A 104 -2.89 3.50 -11.60
N ALA A 105 -1.99 4.20 -10.90
CA ALA A 105 -0.64 4.46 -11.40
C ALA A 105 0.16 3.16 -11.56
N VAL A 106 0.08 2.24 -10.59
CA VAL A 106 0.70 0.91 -10.68
C VAL A 106 0.08 0.09 -11.82
N ALA A 107 -1.23 0.16 -12.03
CA ALA A 107 -1.87 -0.55 -13.15
C ALA A 107 -1.40 -0.02 -14.50
N ALA A 108 -1.26 1.30 -14.65
CA ALA A 108 -0.69 1.91 -15.85
C ALA A 108 0.76 1.47 -16.07
N SER A 109 1.58 1.50 -15.02
CA SER A 109 2.98 1.05 -15.00
C SER A 109 3.12 -0.44 -15.38
N ALA A 110 2.30 -1.31 -14.80
CA ALA A 110 2.28 -2.73 -15.12
C ALA A 110 1.87 -2.99 -16.56
N THR A 111 0.90 -2.22 -17.09
CA THR A 111 0.42 -2.37 -18.47
C THR A 111 1.48 -1.93 -19.47
N SER A 112 2.12 -0.77 -19.27
CA SER A 112 3.20 -0.31 -20.16
C SER A 112 4.37 -1.30 -20.18
N ASN A 113 4.79 -1.80 -19.02
CA ASN A 113 5.83 -2.81 -18.90
C ASN A 113 5.42 -4.13 -19.59
N GLY A 114 4.17 -4.58 -19.41
CA GLY A 114 3.67 -5.81 -20.04
C GLY A 114 3.58 -5.72 -21.56
N VAL A 115 3.10 -4.60 -22.10
CA VAL A 115 3.03 -4.37 -23.55
C VAL A 115 4.43 -4.36 -24.14
N TRP A 116 5.36 -3.61 -23.53
CA TRP A 116 6.72 -3.55 -24.00
C TRP A 116 7.45 -4.89 -23.91
N ALA A 117 7.26 -5.63 -22.82
CA ALA A 117 7.74 -7.00 -22.65
C ALA A 117 7.22 -7.92 -23.77
N SER A 118 5.94 -7.82 -24.12
CA SER A 118 5.35 -8.60 -25.21
C SER A 118 5.97 -8.28 -26.57
N GLU A 119 6.24 -7.01 -26.84
CA GLU A 119 6.84 -6.54 -28.09
C GLU A 119 8.30 -7.01 -28.22
N ARG A 120 9.10 -6.93 -27.14
CA ARG A 120 10.53 -7.27 -27.17
C ARG A 120 10.84 -8.77 -27.02
N ALA A 121 10.04 -9.50 -26.26
CA ALA A 121 10.31 -10.90 -25.90
C ALA A 121 9.58 -11.92 -26.80
N GLY A 122 9.02 -11.48 -27.93
CA GLY A 122 8.32 -12.36 -28.87
C GLY A 122 7.13 -13.09 -28.24
N ALA A 123 6.39 -12.42 -27.36
CA ALA A 123 5.29 -12.97 -26.57
C ALA A 123 5.67 -14.11 -25.60
N ASP A 124 6.91 -14.16 -25.10
CA ASP A 124 7.25 -15.03 -23.96
C ASP A 124 6.38 -14.68 -22.74
N ILE A 125 5.50 -15.62 -22.39
CA ILE A 125 4.52 -15.46 -21.32
C ILE A 125 5.21 -15.28 -19.96
N ALA A 126 6.37 -15.90 -19.73
CA ALA A 126 7.08 -15.76 -18.46
C ALA A 126 7.58 -14.32 -18.26
N THR A 127 8.20 -13.73 -19.27
CA THR A 127 8.65 -12.33 -19.24
C THR A 127 7.49 -11.36 -19.04
N ILE A 128 6.37 -11.55 -19.77
CA ILE A 128 5.18 -10.69 -19.62
C ILE A 128 4.59 -10.82 -18.22
N ALA A 129 4.48 -12.06 -17.71
CA ALA A 129 3.93 -12.32 -16.38
C ALA A 129 4.77 -11.68 -15.27
N LEU A 130 6.10 -11.71 -15.38
CA LEU A 130 6.97 -11.02 -14.43
C LEU A 130 6.85 -9.50 -14.55
N ALA A 131 6.80 -8.97 -15.78
CA ALA A 131 6.69 -7.53 -16.04
C ALA A 131 5.42 -6.90 -15.47
N VAL A 132 4.29 -7.61 -15.56
CA VAL A 132 2.99 -7.17 -15.01
C VAL A 132 2.87 -7.55 -13.53
N GLY A 133 3.27 -8.77 -13.17
CA GLY A 133 3.01 -9.37 -11.88
C GLY A 133 3.80 -8.74 -10.74
N ILE A 134 5.07 -8.38 -10.97
CA ILE A 134 5.94 -7.82 -9.91
C ILE A 134 5.39 -6.48 -9.39
N PRO A 135 5.06 -5.48 -10.23
CA PRO A 135 4.48 -4.22 -9.75
C PRO A 135 3.16 -4.41 -9.00
N VAL A 136 2.30 -5.29 -9.50
CA VAL A 136 0.99 -5.59 -8.88
C VAL A 136 1.18 -6.24 -7.50
N ALA A 137 2.04 -7.27 -7.41
CA ALA A 137 2.33 -7.95 -6.15
C ALA A 137 2.96 -6.99 -5.13
N ALA A 138 3.86 -6.11 -5.57
CA ALA A 138 4.48 -5.10 -4.73
C ALA A 138 3.47 -4.10 -4.17
N ASN A 139 2.51 -3.65 -4.99
CA ASN A 139 1.43 -2.77 -4.52
C ASN A 139 0.48 -3.49 -3.55
N VAL A 140 0.13 -4.76 -3.79
CA VAL A 140 -0.67 -5.56 -2.85
C VAL A 140 0.04 -5.71 -1.50
N ALA A 141 1.33 -6.03 -1.51
CA ALA A 141 2.13 -6.14 -0.29
C ALA A 141 2.16 -4.81 0.48
N PHE A 142 2.34 -3.68 -0.22
CA PHE A 142 2.28 -2.35 0.36
C PHE A 142 0.90 -2.06 0.99
N GLU A 143 -0.19 -2.44 0.32
CA GLU A 143 -1.54 -2.23 0.82
C GLU A 143 -1.88 -3.05 2.07
N VAL A 144 -1.39 -4.30 2.14
CA VAL A 144 -1.48 -5.14 3.33
C VAL A 144 -0.71 -4.49 4.49
N LEU A 145 0.49 -3.98 4.21
CA LEU A 145 1.34 -3.35 5.20
C LEU A 145 0.72 -2.07 5.77
N LEU A 146 0.16 -1.20 4.92
CA LEU A 146 -0.56 0.00 5.37
C LEU A 146 -1.77 -0.37 6.24
N SER A 147 -2.51 -1.41 5.85
CA SER A 147 -3.67 -1.90 6.61
C SER A 147 -3.28 -2.41 7.99
N GLU A 148 -2.19 -3.17 8.10
CA GLU A 148 -1.66 -3.65 9.37
C GLU A 148 -1.05 -2.52 10.22
N MET A 149 -0.34 -1.58 9.61
CA MET A 149 0.18 -0.40 10.31
C MET A 149 -0.97 0.42 10.93
N ARG A 150 -2.02 0.69 10.15
CA ARG A 150 -3.23 1.36 10.63
C ARG A 150 -3.88 0.60 11.79
N ARG A 151 -4.02 -0.73 11.67
CA ARG A 151 -4.57 -1.59 12.75
C ARG A 151 -3.74 -1.47 14.04
N GLN A 152 -2.42 -1.52 13.93
CA GLN A 152 -1.54 -1.37 15.09
C GLN A 152 -1.69 -0.01 15.76
N ILE A 153 -1.79 1.07 14.97
CA ILE A 153 -1.96 2.43 15.50
C ILE A 153 -3.33 2.58 16.18
N GLN A 154 -4.41 2.07 15.58
CA GLN A 154 -5.74 2.10 16.18
C GLN A 154 -5.78 1.34 17.51
N ARG A 155 -5.19 0.14 17.56
CA ARG A 155 -5.05 -0.64 18.80
C ARG A 155 -4.28 0.13 19.87
N ARG A 156 -3.17 0.78 19.51
CA ARG A 156 -2.37 1.61 20.43
C ARG A 156 -3.13 2.84 20.94
N ARG A 157 -4.06 3.39 20.14
CA ARG A 157 -4.92 4.53 20.51
C ARG A 157 -6.20 4.10 21.23
N GLY A 158 -6.39 2.81 21.54
CA GLY A 158 -7.62 2.30 22.17
C GLY A 158 -8.86 2.39 21.27
N GLN A 159 -8.67 2.64 19.97
CA GLN A 159 -9.76 2.74 19.00
C GLN A 159 -10.21 1.34 18.57
N ARG A 160 -11.51 1.19 18.30
CA ARG A 160 -12.04 -0.08 17.76
C ARG A 160 -11.29 -0.42 16.46
N PRO A 161 -10.86 -1.69 16.27
CA PRO A 161 -10.19 -2.10 15.05
C PRO A 161 -11.10 -1.82 13.85
N PRO A 162 -10.53 -1.54 12.67
CA PRO A 162 -11.34 -1.26 11.50
C PRO A 162 -12.15 -2.53 11.22
N VAL A 163 -13.47 -2.39 11.12
CA VAL A 163 -14.39 -3.49 10.82
C VAL A 163 -13.85 -4.17 9.56
N ALA A 164 -13.41 -5.42 9.68
CA ALA A 164 -12.99 -6.20 8.52
C ALA A 164 -14.19 -6.18 7.57
N ILE A 165 -14.05 -5.52 6.42
CA ILE A 165 -15.09 -5.51 5.40
C ILE A 165 -15.25 -6.98 5.01
N PRO A 166 -16.37 -7.64 5.37
CA PRO A 166 -16.47 -9.08 5.17
C PRO A 166 -16.35 -9.36 3.67
N TYR A 167 -15.53 -10.35 3.31
CA TYR A 167 -15.24 -10.83 1.96
C TYR A 167 -16.44 -10.84 0.97
N PRO A 168 -17.69 -11.16 1.38
CA PRO A 168 -18.87 -11.07 0.51
C PRO A 168 -19.13 -9.69 -0.10
N ARG A 169 -18.59 -8.61 0.50
CA ARG A 169 -18.80 -7.23 0.05
C ARG A 169 -17.89 -6.84 -1.12
N PHE A 170 -16.67 -7.35 -1.18
CA PHE A 170 -15.80 -7.13 -2.33
C PHE A 170 -16.34 -7.81 -3.58
N VAL A 171 -16.85 -9.04 -3.42
CA VAL A 171 -17.53 -9.77 -4.50
C VAL A 171 -18.74 -8.97 -5.03
N ARG A 172 -19.52 -8.33 -4.14
CA ARG A 172 -20.65 -7.47 -4.55
C ARG A 172 -20.23 -6.17 -5.24
N ILE A 173 -19.10 -5.57 -4.85
CA ILE A 173 -18.55 -4.40 -5.54
C ILE A 173 -18.07 -4.78 -6.94
N VAL A 174 -17.41 -5.93 -7.09
CA VAL A 174 -16.97 -6.44 -8.39
C VAL A 174 -18.17 -6.77 -9.28
N LEU A 175 -19.21 -7.41 -8.74
CA LEU A 175 -20.40 -7.82 -9.50
C LEU A 175 -21.43 -6.70 -9.72
N SER A 176 -21.46 -5.67 -8.86
CA SER A 176 -22.46 -4.58 -8.91
C SER A 176 -21.94 -3.28 -8.26
N PRO A 177 -20.99 -2.59 -8.91
CA PRO A 177 -20.26 -1.46 -8.30
C PRO A 177 -21.19 -0.29 -7.95
N PHE A 178 -22.07 0.09 -8.87
CA PHE A 178 -22.96 1.24 -8.69
C PHE A 178 -24.05 1.01 -7.64
N LYS A 179 -24.70 -0.16 -7.64
CA LYS A 179 -25.76 -0.48 -6.66
C LYS A 179 -25.20 -0.54 -5.23
N THR A 180 -24.00 -1.08 -5.07
CA THR A 180 -23.35 -1.16 -3.76
C THR A 180 -22.92 0.23 -3.27
N PHE A 181 -22.43 1.09 -4.16
CA PHE A 181 -22.03 2.46 -3.82
C PHE A 181 -23.21 3.33 -3.36
N PHE A 182 -24.35 3.25 -4.05
CA PHE A 182 -25.56 4.00 -3.66
C PHE A 182 -26.24 3.45 -2.40
N ALA A 183 -26.16 2.14 -2.16
CA ALA A 183 -26.70 1.55 -0.92
C ALA A 183 -25.92 1.95 0.34
N TRP A 184 -24.76 2.60 0.19
CA TRP A 184 -23.86 2.98 1.28
C TRP A 184 -23.85 4.48 1.58
N ARG A 185 -24.54 5.28 0.77
CA ARG A 185 -24.73 6.72 1.01
C ARG A 185 -26.00 6.93 1.84
#